data_AF-A0A966PPF0-F1
#
_entry.id   AF-A0A966PPF0-F1
#
_cell.length_a   1.000
_cell.length_b   1.000
_cell.length_c   1.000
_cell.angle_alpha   90.00
_cell.angle_beta   90.00
_cell.angle_gamma   90.00
#
_symmetry.space_group_name_H-M   'P 1'
#
loop_
_entity.id
_entity.type
_entity.pdbx_description
1 polymer ?
#
loop_
_entity_poly.entity_id
_entity_poly.type
_entity_poly.pdbx_seq_one_letter_code
_entity_poly.pdbx_strand_id
1 'polypeptide(L)'
;RHHGEWCLHSHITGIVPDRQNSGLGARLKFHQRDWAREKGLSAITWTFDPLVRRNGWFNLQRLGARAVEYHIDFYGALNDDINGSGETDRLLARWDVDPMASIELDPDRPVIEVPTPADIVALRRSDPESAGEWRFAMRSTLAPLMEDHLVVGMNDRGDYLVQSKGHRP
;
A
#
# COMPACT_ATOMS: atom_id res chain seq x y z
N ARG A 1 -9.10 -9.25 -13.49
CA ARG A 1 -9.54 -10.17 -12.41
C ARG A 1 -8.38 -10.32 -11.43
N HIS A 2 -8.64 -10.34 -10.13
CA HIS A 2 -7.62 -10.61 -9.10
C HIS A 2 -7.96 -11.94 -8.43
N HIS A 3 -7.06 -12.92 -8.47
CA HIS A 3 -7.33 -14.31 -8.05
C HIS A 3 -8.65 -14.89 -8.60
N GLY A 4 -8.96 -14.64 -9.86
CA GLY A 4 -10.19 -15.14 -10.49
C GLY A 4 -11.45 -14.32 -10.17
N GLU A 5 -11.38 -13.26 -9.38
CA GLU A 5 -12.55 -12.42 -9.08
C GLU A 5 -12.56 -11.14 -9.91
N TRP A 6 -13.76 -10.64 -10.23
CA TRP A 6 -13.90 -9.34 -10.87
C TRP A 6 -13.78 -8.23 -9.84
N CYS A 7 -12.92 -7.26 -10.12
CA CYS A 7 -12.60 -6.16 -9.21
C CYS A 7 -12.56 -4.86 -10.01
N LEU A 8 -12.88 -3.74 -9.34
CA LEU A 8 -12.62 -2.41 -9.87
C LEU A 8 -11.12 -2.11 -9.71
N HIS A 9 -10.41 -1.83 -10.79
CA HIS A 9 -9.04 -1.33 -10.69
C HIS A 9 -9.03 0.20 -10.69
N SER A 10 -8.59 0.80 -9.58
CA SER A 10 -8.48 2.25 -9.41
C SER A 10 -7.09 2.71 -9.83
N HIS A 11 -6.97 3.17 -11.08
CA HIS A 11 -5.67 3.43 -11.72
C HIS A 11 -4.96 4.66 -11.13
N ILE A 12 -5.61 5.82 -11.14
CA ILE A 12 -5.09 7.07 -10.58
C ILE A 12 -6.21 7.75 -9.81
N THR A 13 -5.91 8.25 -8.60
CA THR A 13 -6.81 9.12 -7.83
C THR A 13 -5.95 10.10 -7.05
N GLY A 14 -6.21 11.40 -7.21
CA GLY A 14 -5.46 12.45 -6.55
C GLY A 14 -6.37 13.55 -6.02
N ILE A 15 -5.90 14.25 -4.99
CA ILE A 15 -6.53 15.46 -4.46
C ILE A 15 -5.59 16.63 -4.73
N VAL A 16 -6.14 17.71 -5.29
CA VAL A 16 -5.41 18.96 -5.54
C VAL A 16 -4.74 19.47 -4.26
N PRO A 17 -3.52 20.05 -4.33
CA PRO A 17 -2.70 20.34 -3.14
C PRO A 17 -3.42 21.14 -2.05
N ASP A 18 -4.20 22.17 -2.42
CA ASP A 18 -4.95 23.05 -1.52
C ASP A 18 -6.11 22.35 -0.79
N ARG A 19 -6.48 21.13 -1.20
CA ARG A 19 -7.57 20.34 -0.62
C ARG A 19 -7.08 19.03 -0.01
N GLN A 20 -5.78 18.78 0.06
CA GLN A 20 -5.26 17.61 0.76
C GLN A 20 -5.60 17.68 2.26
N ASN A 21 -5.61 16.53 2.94
CA ASN A 21 -5.99 16.42 4.36
C ASN A 21 -7.43 16.87 4.73
N SER A 22 -8.30 17.14 3.75
CA SER A 22 -9.72 17.51 3.96
C SER A 22 -10.69 16.33 4.12
N GLY A 23 -10.18 15.09 4.05
CA GLY A 23 -11.00 13.87 4.01
C GLY A 23 -11.60 13.53 2.65
N LEU A 24 -11.42 14.39 1.62
CA LEU A 24 -11.93 14.14 0.26
C LEU A 24 -11.39 12.86 -0.37
N GLY A 25 -10.12 12.53 -0.15
CA GLY A 25 -9.52 11.29 -0.68
C GLY A 25 -10.24 10.03 -0.18
N ALA A 26 -10.58 9.99 1.12
CA ALA A 26 -11.35 8.90 1.70
C ALA A 26 -12.76 8.85 1.09
N ARG A 27 -13.45 9.99 0.98
CA ARG A 27 -14.80 10.06 0.38
C ARG A 27 -14.82 9.58 -1.06
N LEU A 28 -13.82 9.94 -1.88
CA LEU A 28 -13.70 9.44 -3.25
C LEU A 28 -13.51 7.92 -3.29
N LYS A 29 -12.68 7.37 -2.40
CA LYS A 29 -12.45 5.92 -2.33
C LYS A 29 -13.70 5.17 -1.85
N PHE A 30 -14.42 5.68 -0.87
CA PHE A 30 -15.71 5.10 -0.46
C PHE A 30 -16.73 5.12 -1.59
N HIS A 31 -16.83 6.22 -2.34
CA HIS A 31 -17.70 6.28 -3.51
C HIS A 31 -17.33 5.24 -4.58
N GLN A 32 -16.03 5.04 -4.85
CA GLN A 32 -15.57 3.96 -5.74
C GLN A 32 -15.97 2.58 -5.22
N ARG A 33 -15.97 2.38 -3.89
CA ARG A 33 -16.33 1.11 -3.24
C ARG A 33 -17.82 0.82 -3.35
N ASP A 34 -18.65 1.83 -3.10
CA ASP A 34 -20.10 1.73 -3.23
C ASP A 34 -20.47 1.40 -4.68
N TRP A 35 -19.87 2.08 -5.65
CA TRP A 35 -20.05 1.76 -7.06
C TRP A 35 -19.63 0.32 -7.39
N ALA A 36 -18.48 -0.14 -6.89
CA ALA A 36 -18.01 -1.50 -7.14
C ALA A 36 -18.98 -2.55 -6.55
N ARG A 37 -19.55 -2.27 -5.38
CA ARG A 37 -20.57 -3.09 -4.74
C ARG A 37 -21.86 -3.15 -5.57
N GLU A 38 -22.36 -2.01 -6.03
CA GLU A 38 -23.54 -1.92 -6.90
C GLU A 38 -23.37 -2.69 -8.22
N LYS A 39 -22.13 -2.84 -8.70
CA LYS A 39 -21.79 -3.61 -9.90
C LYS A 39 -21.52 -5.09 -9.64
N GLY A 40 -21.68 -5.58 -8.41
CA GLY A 40 -21.43 -6.97 -8.06
C GLY A 40 -19.95 -7.38 -8.18
N LEU A 41 -19.03 -6.44 -8.03
CA LEU A 41 -17.59 -6.70 -8.00
C LEU A 41 -17.16 -7.10 -6.59
N SER A 42 -16.16 -7.97 -6.46
CA SER A 42 -15.72 -8.47 -5.15
C SER A 42 -14.87 -7.46 -4.36
N ALA A 43 -14.10 -6.62 -5.07
CA ALA A 43 -13.13 -5.71 -4.45
C ALA A 43 -12.80 -4.53 -5.35
N ILE A 44 -12.12 -3.54 -4.76
CA ILE A 44 -11.32 -2.55 -5.48
C ILE A 44 -9.84 -2.93 -5.32
N THR A 45 -9.05 -2.79 -6.39
CA THR A 45 -7.59 -2.92 -6.33
C THR A 45 -6.89 -1.68 -6.87
N TRP A 46 -5.72 -1.35 -6.32
CA TRP A 46 -4.83 -0.31 -6.84
C TRP A 46 -3.42 -0.56 -6.30
N THR A 47 -2.43 0.08 -6.90
CA THR A 47 -1.05 0.02 -6.41
C THR A 47 -0.68 1.30 -5.68
N PHE A 48 0.28 1.21 -4.76
CA PHE A 48 0.91 2.38 -4.15
C PHE A 48 2.39 2.12 -3.87
N ASP A 49 3.19 3.18 -3.78
CA ASP A 49 4.61 3.06 -3.44
C ASP A 49 4.78 2.72 -1.95
N PRO A 50 5.44 1.59 -1.59
CA PRO A 50 5.64 1.21 -0.19
C PRO A 50 6.44 2.25 0.61
N LEU A 51 7.31 3.04 -0.03
CA LEU A 51 8.13 4.03 0.65
C LEU A 51 7.38 5.34 0.94
N VAL A 52 6.23 5.58 0.30
CA VAL A 52 5.42 6.77 0.57
C VAL A 52 4.55 6.49 1.80
N ARG A 53 5.13 6.72 2.98
CA ARG A 53 4.53 6.44 4.30
C ARG A 53 3.07 6.90 4.44
N ARG A 54 2.76 8.13 3.99
CA ARG A 54 1.39 8.67 4.03
C ARG A 54 0.39 7.83 3.23
N ASN A 55 0.83 7.23 2.11
CA ASN A 55 -0.02 6.36 1.30
C ASN A 55 -0.22 5.03 2.02
N GLY A 56 0.83 4.46 2.60
CA GLY A 56 0.72 3.26 3.45
C GLY A 56 -0.32 3.46 4.56
N TRP A 57 -0.19 4.55 5.34
CA TRP A 57 -1.11 4.85 6.42
C TRP A 57 -2.55 5.06 5.94
N PHE A 58 -2.72 5.82 4.85
CA PHE A 58 -4.03 6.05 4.26
C PHE A 58 -4.68 4.74 3.78
N ASN A 59 -3.95 3.89 3.06
CA ASN A 59 -4.49 2.66 2.50
C ASN A 59 -4.79 1.61 3.59
N LEU A 60 -3.85 1.39 4.52
CA LEU A 60 -3.97 0.34 5.52
C LEU A 60 -4.81 0.77 6.72
N GLN A 61 -4.47 1.88 7.36
CA GLN A 61 -5.13 2.29 8.61
C GLN A 61 -6.41 3.09 8.38
N ARG A 62 -6.41 3.99 7.39
CA ARG A 62 -7.58 4.87 7.18
C ARG A 62 -8.70 4.24 6.36
N LEU A 63 -8.36 3.38 5.40
CA LEU A 63 -9.34 2.67 4.56
C LEU A 63 -9.57 1.22 5.00
N GLY A 64 -8.58 0.56 5.61
CA GLY A 64 -8.65 -0.88 5.91
C GLY A 64 -8.40 -1.76 4.68
N ALA A 65 -7.69 -1.26 3.66
CA ALA A 65 -7.27 -2.09 2.54
C ALA A 65 -6.11 -3.00 2.97
N ARG A 66 -5.96 -4.14 2.30
CA ARG A 66 -4.90 -5.11 2.55
C ARG A 66 -3.83 -4.99 1.47
N ALA A 67 -2.56 -4.94 1.85
CA ALA A 67 -1.46 -5.12 0.90
C ALA A 67 -1.30 -6.63 0.65
N VAL A 68 -1.58 -7.07 -0.58
CA VAL A 68 -1.69 -8.50 -0.92
C VAL A 68 -0.57 -9.01 -1.82
N GLU A 69 0.07 -8.13 -2.59
CA GLU A 69 1.19 -8.48 -3.48
C GLU A 69 2.23 -7.36 -3.47
N TYR A 70 3.50 -7.73 -3.69
CA TYR A 70 4.61 -6.81 -3.92
C TYR A 70 5.06 -6.97 -5.38
N HIS A 71 5.14 -5.87 -6.11
CA HIS A 71 5.64 -5.84 -7.48
C HIS A 71 6.89 -4.98 -7.57
N ILE A 72 7.94 -5.55 -8.15
CA ILE A 72 9.21 -4.87 -8.41
C ILE A 72 9.09 -4.07 -9.71
N ASP A 73 9.53 -2.81 -9.68
CA ASP A 73 9.58 -1.90 -10.83
C ASP A 73 8.34 -1.91 -11.74
N PHE A 74 7.16 -1.87 -11.13
CA PHE A 74 5.89 -2.18 -11.81
C PHE A 74 5.55 -1.26 -12.99
N TYR A 75 5.93 0.02 -12.90
CA TYR A 75 5.67 1.01 -13.94
C TYR A 75 6.93 1.39 -14.74
N GLY A 76 8.11 0.86 -14.40
CA GLY A 76 9.38 1.40 -14.88
C GLY A 76 9.59 2.85 -14.42
N ALA A 77 10.41 3.60 -15.17
CA ALA A 77 10.67 5.02 -14.89
C ALA A 77 9.47 5.91 -15.28
N LEU A 78 8.83 6.52 -14.29
CA LEU A 78 7.72 7.46 -14.50
C LEU A 78 8.17 8.93 -14.67
N ASN A 79 9.36 9.29 -14.16
CA ASN A 79 9.96 10.64 -14.26
C ASN A 79 9.02 11.78 -13.83
N ASP A 80 8.24 11.56 -12.77
CA ASP A 80 7.35 12.56 -12.19
C ASP A 80 7.84 13.03 -10.80
N ASP A 81 7.27 14.13 -10.30
CA ASP A 81 7.65 14.75 -9.02
C ASP A 81 7.54 13.83 -7.80
N ILE A 82 6.70 12.81 -7.87
CA ILE A 82 6.42 11.91 -6.74
C ILE A 82 7.37 10.73 -6.81
N ASN A 83 7.55 10.13 -7.98
CA ASN A 83 8.25 8.87 -8.21
C ASN A 83 9.74 9.07 -8.53
N GLY A 84 10.11 10.24 -9.05
CA GLY A 84 11.44 10.50 -9.57
C GLY A 84 11.76 9.60 -10.77
N SER A 85 13.05 9.42 -11.04
CA SER A 85 13.59 8.57 -12.10
C SER A 85 13.94 7.14 -11.63
N GLY A 86 13.63 6.80 -10.38
CA GLY A 86 13.97 5.51 -9.79
C GLY A 86 12.94 4.41 -10.11
N GLU A 87 13.29 3.18 -9.75
CA GLU A 87 12.40 2.03 -9.88
C GLU A 87 11.10 2.21 -9.10
N THR A 88 10.01 1.70 -9.66
CA THR A 88 8.64 1.89 -9.16
C THR A 88 8.08 0.64 -8.51
N ASP A 89 8.69 0.19 -7.41
CA ASP A 89 8.09 -0.89 -6.64
C ASP A 89 6.71 -0.47 -6.11
N ARG A 90 5.80 -1.44 -6.06
CA ARG A 90 4.39 -1.23 -5.74
C ARG A 90 3.86 -2.33 -4.83
N LEU A 91 3.16 -1.91 -3.79
CA LEU A 91 2.22 -2.79 -3.08
C LEU A 91 0.87 -2.76 -3.77
N LEU A 92 0.33 -3.92 -4.09
CA LEU A 92 -1.05 -4.07 -4.53
C LEU A 92 -1.97 -4.01 -3.30
N ALA A 93 -2.73 -2.94 -3.19
CA ALA A 93 -3.82 -2.82 -2.24
C ALA A 93 -5.06 -3.53 -2.81
N ARG A 94 -5.70 -4.34 -1.98
CA ARG A 94 -7.02 -4.91 -2.21
C ARG A 94 -7.97 -4.48 -1.10
N TRP A 95 -9.13 -3.96 -1.49
CA TRP A 95 -10.17 -3.53 -0.56
C TRP A 95 -11.49 -4.21 -0.91
N ASP A 96 -11.85 -5.23 -0.14
CA ASP A 96 -13.06 -6.03 -0.36
C ASP A 96 -14.31 -5.16 -0.17
N VAL A 97 -15.29 -5.27 -1.08
CA VAL A 97 -16.49 -4.41 -1.02
C VAL A 97 -17.45 -4.87 0.08
N ASP A 98 -17.57 -6.18 0.31
CA ASP A 98 -18.45 -6.78 1.32
C ASP A 98 -18.22 -8.31 1.48
N PRO A 99 -18.02 -8.84 2.70
CA PRO A 99 -17.63 -8.10 3.90
C PRO A 99 -16.25 -7.48 3.72
N MET A 100 -15.97 -6.41 4.47
CA MET A 100 -14.61 -5.89 4.55
C MET A 100 -13.75 -6.90 5.32
N ALA A 101 -12.72 -7.45 4.70
CA ALA A 101 -11.75 -8.25 5.43
C ALA A 101 -10.96 -7.33 6.38
N SER A 102 -11.01 -7.61 7.69
CA SER A 102 -10.06 -7.05 8.65
C SER A 102 -8.82 -7.93 8.71
N ILE A 103 -7.65 -7.31 8.71
CA ILE A 103 -6.45 -7.95 9.23
C ILE A 103 -6.22 -7.29 10.59
N GLU A 104 -6.30 -8.08 11.65
CA GLU A 104 -6.01 -7.64 13.00
C GLU A 104 -4.64 -8.15 13.41
N LEU A 105 -3.94 -7.34 14.21
CA LEU A 105 -2.67 -7.72 14.79
C LEU A 105 -2.93 -8.80 15.84
N ASP A 106 -2.33 -9.97 15.64
CA ASP A 106 -2.43 -11.09 16.59
C ASP A 106 -1.42 -10.84 17.73
N PRO A 107 -1.87 -10.60 18.98
CA PRO A 107 -0.98 -10.26 20.08
C PRO A 107 -0.02 -11.40 20.45
N ASP A 108 -0.35 -12.64 20.08
CA ASP A 108 0.44 -13.83 20.40
C ASP A 108 1.48 -14.15 19.31
N ARG A 109 1.47 -13.42 18.18
CA ARG A 109 2.44 -13.61 17.10
C ARG A 109 3.56 -12.57 17.12
N PRO A 110 4.82 -12.99 16.91
CA PRO A 110 5.91 -12.05 16.68
C PRO A 110 5.60 -11.09 15.54
N VAL A 111 5.92 -9.81 15.77
CA VAL A 111 5.77 -8.75 14.77
C VAL A 111 7.14 -8.40 14.23
N ILE A 112 7.27 -8.43 12.91
CA ILE A 112 8.44 -7.91 12.19
C ILE A 112 8.10 -6.48 11.77
N GLU A 113 8.93 -5.53 12.17
CA GLU A 113 8.81 -4.13 11.73
C GLU A 113 9.70 -3.90 10.50
N VAL A 114 9.11 -3.38 9.43
CA VAL A 114 9.82 -3.00 8.21
C VAL A 114 9.83 -1.48 8.08
N PRO A 115 10.98 -0.81 8.30
CA PRO A 115 11.03 0.64 8.35
C PRO A 115 10.71 1.32 7.01
N THR A 116 10.19 2.55 7.10
CA THR A 116 10.04 3.45 5.95
C THR A 116 10.80 4.76 6.18
N PRO A 117 11.29 5.43 5.13
CA PRO A 117 11.83 6.78 5.28
C PRO A 117 10.74 7.76 5.73
N ALA A 118 11.15 8.84 6.41
CA ALA A 118 10.21 9.89 6.84
C ALA A 118 9.50 10.57 5.66
N ASP A 119 10.26 10.90 4.60
CA ASP A 119 9.73 11.45 3.35
C ASP A 119 10.59 11.01 2.16
N ILE A 120 10.17 9.94 1.47
CA ILE A 120 10.86 9.46 0.27
C ILE A 120 10.81 10.47 -0.89
N VAL A 121 9.77 11.30 -0.97
CA VAL A 121 9.61 12.26 -2.07
C VAL A 121 10.65 13.37 -1.92
N ALA A 122 10.86 13.86 -0.70
CA ALA A 122 11.95 14.79 -0.40
C ALA A 122 13.33 14.15 -0.65
N LEU A 123 13.55 12.93 -0.15
CA LEU A 123 14.83 12.23 -0.33
C LEU A 123 15.20 12.02 -1.80
N ARG A 124 14.25 11.65 -2.67
CA ARG A 124 14.49 11.52 -4.12
C ARG A 124 15.08 12.77 -4.76
N ARG A 125 14.85 13.95 -4.19
CA ARG A 125 15.36 15.23 -4.66
C ARG A 125 16.66 15.64 -3.99
N SER A 126 16.75 15.46 -2.67
CA SER A 126 17.89 15.93 -1.88
C SER A 126 19.06 14.94 -1.86
N ASP A 127 18.76 13.64 -1.90
CA ASP A 127 19.73 12.55 -1.80
C ASP A 127 19.21 11.28 -2.53
N PRO A 128 19.37 11.22 -3.86
CA PRO A 128 18.91 10.09 -4.67
C PRO A 128 19.60 8.77 -4.33
N GLU A 129 20.82 8.78 -3.82
CA GLU A 129 21.55 7.59 -3.42
C GLU A 129 20.88 6.93 -2.22
N SER A 130 20.67 7.70 -1.13
CA SER A 130 19.90 7.25 0.03
C SER A 130 18.49 6.79 -0.35
N ALA A 131 17.82 7.46 -1.29
CA ALA A 131 16.51 7.03 -1.78
C ALA A 131 16.56 5.65 -2.47
N GLY A 132 17.63 5.37 -3.21
CA GLY A 132 17.92 4.07 -3.82
C GLY A 132 18.19 2.98 -2.77
N GLU A 133 18.98 3.29 -1.73
CA GLU A 133 19.22 2.37 -0.62
C GLU A 133 17.93 1.99 0.10
N TRP A 134 17.05 2.97 0.37
CA TRP A 134 15.73 2.71 0.94
C TRP A 134 14.87 1.81 0.06
N ARG A 135 14.89 2.02 -1.27
CA ARG A 135 14.19 1.14 -2.22
C ARG A 135 14.72 -0.27 -2.17
N PHE A 136 16.04 -0.44 -2.19
CA PHE A 136 16.67 -1.75 -2.11
C PHE A 136 16.36 -2.45 -0.79
N ALA A 137 16.48 -1.75 0.35
CA ALA A 137 16.17 -2.30 1.66
C ALA A 137 14.70 -2.73 1.77
N MET A 138 13.76 -1.88 1.34
CA MET A 138 12.33 -2.22 1.31
C MET A 138 12.06 -3.45 0.45
N ARG A 139 12.66 -3.54 -0.74
CA ARG A 139 12.53 -4.69 -1.65
C ARG A 139 13.09 -5.97 -1.03
N SER A 140 14.32 -5.92 -0.55
CA SER A 140 15.04 -7.08 -0.02
C SER A 140 14.47 -7.59 1.31
N THR A 141 13.67 -6.78 2.02
CA THR A 141 13.01 -7.17 3.26
C THR A 141 11.52 -7.49 3.06
N LEU A 142 10.71 -6.56 2.56
CA LEU A 142 9.26 -6.73 2.53
C LEU A 142 8.79 -7.71 1.46
N ALA A 143 9.40 -7.69 0.26
CA ALA A 143 8.97 -8.55 -0.83
C ALA A 143 9.04 -10.05 -0.49
N PRO A 144 10.17 -10.59 0.01
CA PRO A 144 10.22 -12.01 0.40
C PRO A 144 9.33 -12.31 1.60
N LEU A 145 9.20 -11.41 2.58
CA LEU A 145 8.30 -11.62 3.73
C LEU A 145 6.84 -11.81 3.30
N MET A 146 6.38 -11.13 2.26
CA MET A 146 4.98 -11.23 1.81
C MET A 146 4.61 -12.60 1.20
N GLU A 147 5.58 -13.48 0.94
CA GLU A 147 5.35 -14.86 0.49
C GLU A 147 4.60 -15.67 1.55
N ASP A 148 4.99 -15.55 2.81
CA ASP A 148 4.46 -16.32 3.95
C ASP A 148 3.97 -15.45 5.12
N HIS A 149 4.12 -14.13 5.07
CA HIS A 149 3.62 -13.16 6.04
C HIS A 149 2.55 -12.22 5.45
N LEU A 150 1.82 -11.55 6.33
CA LEU A 150 0.85 -10.51 6.02
C LEU A 150 1.33 -9.17 6.58
N VAL A 151 1.15 -8.10 5.82
CA VAL A 151 1.19 -6.75 6.35
C VAL A 151 -0.10 -6.53 7.16
N VAL A 152 0.03 -6.39 8.47
CA VAL A 152 -1.09 -6.24 9.41
C VAL A 152 -1.40 -4.79 9.77
N GLY A 153 -0.54 -3.85 9.35
CA GLY A 153 -0.76 -2.42 9.56
C GLY A 153 0.54 -1.64 9.54
N MET A 154 0.51 -0.49 10.22
CA MET A 154 1.68 0.37 10.44
C MET A 154 1.69 0.90 11.87
N ASN A 155 2.88 1.09 12.45
CA ASN A 155 3.05 1.75 13.76
C ASN A 155 3.12 3.29 13.63
N ASP A 156 3.17 3.98 14.76
CA ASP A 156 3.25 5.46 14.81
C ASP A 156 4.54 6.03 14.22
N ARG A 157 5.61 5.22 14.13
CA ARG A 157 6.84 5.59 13.41
C ARG A 157 6.69 5.50 11.90
N GLY A 158 5.61 4.89 11.40
CA GLY A 158 5.36 4.67 9.99
C GLY A 158 6.04 3.43 9.42
N ASP A 159 6.45 2.49 10.27
CA ASP A 159 7.01 1.21 9.83
C ASP A 159 5.85 0.24 9.55
N TYR A 160 5.99 -0.62 8.53
CA TYR A 160 5.03 -1.70 8.31
C TYR A 160 5.16 -2.75 9.39
N LEU A 161 4.02 -3.23 9.88
CA LEU A 161 3.93 -4.34 10.82
C LEU A 161 3.59 -5.61 10.03
N VAL A 162 4.41 -6.64 10.19
CA VAL A 162 4.33 -7.87 9.41
C VAL A 162 4.27 -9.08 10.34
N GLN A 163 3.32 -9.98 10.14
CA GLN A 163 3.16 -11.20 10.94
C GLN A 163 2.96 -12.42 10.04
N SER A 164 3.38 -13.59 10.49
CA SER A 164 3.24 -14.82 9.71
C SER A 164 1.78 -15.11 9.40
N LYS A 165 1.50 -15.61 8.19
CA LYS A 165 0.23 -16.24 7.84
C LYS A 165 0.12 -17.45 8.74
N GLY A 166 -0.63 -17.35 9.83
CA GLY A 166 -0.81 -18.48 10.74
C GLY A 166 -1.19 -19.74 9.97
N HIS A 167 -0.75 -20.90 10.45
CA HIS A 167 -1.24 -22.15 9.90
C HIS A 167 -2.77 -22.13 10.00
N ARG A 168 -3.46 -22.22 8.86
CA ARG A 168 -4.85 -22.69 8.91
C ARG A 168 -4.78 -24.13 9.42
N PRO A 169 -5.41 -24.46 10.55
CA PRO A 169 -5.57 -25.86 10.93
C PRO A 169 -6.34 -26.63 9.85
#